data_AF-A0A5E4M5D8-F1
#
_entry.id   AF-A0A5E4M5D8-F1
#
_cell.length_a   1.000
_cell.length_b   1.000
_cell.length_c   1.000
_cell.angle_alpha   90.00
_cell.angle_beta   90.00
_cell.angle_gamma   90.00
#
_symmetry.space_group_name_H-M   'P 1'
#
loop_
_entity.id
_entity.type
_entity.pdbx_description
1 polymer ?
#
loop_
_entity_poly.entity_id
_entity_poly.type
_entity_poly.pdbx_seq_one_letter_code
_entity_poly.pdbx_strand_id
1 'polypeptide(L)'
;MENGVGAVVVLLRLQNFCSIYTVEAVEISYALDLIKRKRILKAVILSDSLSTLRSIENLSTPNEIARKIQNQLIDFTHSSYSITLIWIPSHIQISGNERADEKARQAITSSDAIILNCFTLHDAKSISKIISINFWLREWKQGSSKLTKSKILSSHGPPHRTSQGK
;
A
#
# COMPACT_ATOMS: atom_id res chain seq x y z
N MET A 1 -26.58 -19.30 25.34
CA MET A 1 -26.95 -18.82 23.99
C MET A 1 -25.98 -17.71 23.62
N GLU A 2 -24.84 -18.07 23.03
CA GLU A 2 -23.87 -17.09 22.53
C GLU A 2 -24.33 -16.61 21.15
N ASN A 3 -24.50 -15.29 21.02
CA ASN A 3 -24.88 -14.68 19.75
C ASN A 3 -23.69 -14.78 18.77
N GLY A 4 -23.78 -15.76 17.87
CA GLY A 4 -22.76 -16.15 16.90
C GLY A 4 -22.49 -15.13 15.80
N VAL A 5 -21.75 -14.07 16.14
CA VAL A 5 -21.06 -13.24 15.14
C VAL A 5 -19.57 -13.56 15.25
N GLY A 6 -19.12 -14.59 14.51
CA GLY A 6 -17.71 -14.98 14.48
C GLY A 6 -16.88 -13.86 13.86
N ALA A 7 -16.08 -13.16 14.66
CA ALA A 7 -15.12 -12.19 14.16
C ALA A 7 -13.93 -12.93 13.54
N VAL A 8 -13.76 -12.81 12.22
CA VAL A 8 -12.60 -13.35 11.51
C VAL A 8 -11.60 -12.23 11.28
N VAL A 9 -10.41 -12.36 11.86
CA VAL A 9 -9.29 -11.45 11.65
C VAL A 9 -8.29 -12.14 10.73
N VAL A 10 -7.85 -11.44 9.69
CA VAL A 10 -6.77 -11.89 8.83
C VAL A 10 -5.65 -10.85 8.89
N LEU A 11 -4.42 -11.32 9.11
CA LEU A 11 -3.23 -10.50 9.13
C LEU A 11 -2.53 -10.64 7.78
N LEU A 12 -2.40 -9.55 7.04
CA LEU A 12 -1.71 -9.52 5.76
C LEU A 12 -0.42 -8.71 5.89
N ARG A 13 0.67 -9.23 5.33
CA ARG A 13 1.96 -8.54 5.29
C ARG A 13 2.49 -8.49 3.87
N LEU A 14 2.74 -7.29 3.37
CA LEU A 14 3.40 -7.06 2.10
C LEU A 14 4.89 -6.75 2.29
N GLN A 15 5.63 -6.68 1.19
CA GLN A 15 7.03 -6.26 1.20
C GLN A 15 7.16 -4.81 1.67
N ASN A 16 8.19 -4.50 2.46
CA ASN A 16 8.38 -3.18 3.10
C ASN A 16 8.52 -2.01 2.12
N PHE A 17 8.77 -2.28 0.83
CA PHE A 17 8.87 -1.24 -0.20
C PHE A 17 7.52 -0.90 -0.86
N CYS A 18 6.45 -1.63 -0.54
CA CYS A 18 5.11 -1.34 -1.04
C CYS A 18 4.60 -0.03 -0.42
N SER A 19 3.97 0.80 -1.25
CA SER A 19 3.27 1.97 -0.75
C SER A 19 2.05 1.57 0.10
N ILE A 20 1.65 2.46 1.02
CA ILE A 20 0.43 2.28 1.84
C ILE A 20 -0.77 2.07 0.92
N TYR A 21 -0.88 2.84 -0.16
CA TYR A 21 -1.89 2.65 -1.18
C TYR A 21 -1.98 1.19 -1.69
N THR A 22 -0.84 0.56 -2.00
CA THR A 22 -0.81 -0.82 -2.49
C THR A 22 -1.29 -1.80 -1.43
N VAL A 23 -0.89 -1.60 -0.18
CA VAL A 23 -1.34 -2.44 0.96
C VAL A 23 -2.85 -2.38 1.08
N GLU A 24 -3.41 -1.18 1.19
CA GLU A 24 -4.85 -0.92 1.32
C GLU A 24 -5.66 -1.50 0.15
N ALA A 25 -5.16 -1.35 -1.08
CA ALA A 25 -5.80 -1.91 -2.27
C ALA A 25 -5.79 -3.45 -2.25
N VAL A 26 -4.67 -4.05 -1.85
CA VAL A 26 -4.55 -5.50 -1.73
C VAL A 26 -5.47 -6.05 -0.64
N GLU A 27 -5.62 -5.34 0.48
CA GLU A 27 -6.54 -5.70 1.56
C GLU A 27 -8.00 -5.71 1.08
N ILE A 28 -8.43 -4.69 0.33
CA ILE A 28 -9.77 -4.68 -0.30
C ILE A 28 -9.92 -5.86 -1.26
N SER A 29 -8.93 -6.10 -2.12
CA SER A 29 -8.97 -7.24 -3.06
C SER A 29 -9.08 -8.58 -2.34
N TYR A 30 -8.37 -8.73 -1.22
CA TYR A 30 -8.42 -9.94 -0.39
C TYR A 30 -9.76 -10.09 0.33
N ALA A 31 -10.34 -9.01 0.85
CA ALA A 31 -11.67 -9.01 1.45
C ALA A 31 -12.74 -9.46 0.44
N LEU A 32 -12.65 -9.01 -0.82
CA LEU A 32 -13.51 -9.47 -1.91
C LEU A 32 -13.34 -10.98 -2.18
N ASP A 33 -12.10 -11.48 -2.22
CA ASP A 33 -11.85 -12.91 -2.37
C ASP A 33 -12.45 -13.73 -1.21
N LEU A 34 -12.37 -13.22 0.03
CA LEU A 34 -13.01 -13.86 1.19
C LEU A 34 -14.53 -13.87 1.08
N ILE A 35 -15.15 -12.75 0.66
CA ILE A 35 -16.60 -12.64 0.44
C ILE A 35 -17.06 -13.70 -0.57
N LYS A 36 -16.34 -13.83 -1.70
CA LYS A 36 -16.63 -14.83 -2.73
C LYS A 36 -16.50 -16.25 -2.18
N ARG A 37 -15.38 -16.57 -1.52
CA ARG A 37 -15.09 -17.91 -0.96
C ARG A 37 -16.11 -18.33 0.09
N LYS A 38 -16.51 -17.40 0.97
CA LYS A 38 -17.50 -17.64 2.03
C LYS A 38 -18.95 -17.51 1.56
N ARG A 39 -19.18 -17.14 0.29
CA ARG A 39 -20.51 -16.93 -0.31
C ARG A 39 -21.36 -15.92 0.47
N ILE A 40 -20.72 -14.84 0.95
CA ILE A 40 -21.42 -13.78 1.68
C ILE A 40 -22.17 -12.91 0.66
N LEU A 41 -23.47 -13.13 0.52
CA LEU A 41 -24.27 -12.47 -0.53
C LEU A 41 -24.47 -10.97 -0.31
N LYS A 42 -24.38 -10.49 0.94
CA LYS A 42 -24.50 -9.08 1.29
C LYS A 42 -23.34 -8.66 2.17
N ALA A 43 -22.52 -7.72 1.71
CA ALA A 43 -21.34 -7.29 2.44
C ALA A 43 -21.11 -5.78 2.26
N VAL A 44 -20.57 -5.16 3.31
CA VAL A 44 -20.09 -3.77 3.28
C VAL A 44 -18.62 -3.80 3.65
N ILE A 45 -17.78 -3.19 2.80
CA ILE A 45 -16.36 -2.99 3.05
C ILE A 45 -16.17 -1.52 3.43
N LEU A 46 -15.69 -1.28 4.64
CA LEU A 46 -15.33 0.06 5.11
C LEU A 46 -13.82 0.23 4.93
N SER A 47 -13.39 1.36 4.35
CA SER A 47 -11.98 1.71 4.21
C SER A 47 -11.80 3.19 4.47
N ASP A 48 -10.75 3.56 5.20
CA ASP A 48 -10.37 4.96 5.43
C ASP A 48 -9.37 5.50 4.38
N SER A 49 -8.86 4.62 3.51
CA SER A 49 -8.01 5.01 2.39
C SER A 49 -8.81 5.61 1.21
N LEU A 50 -9.05 6.92 1.29
CA LEU A 50 -9.67 7.67 0.19
C LEU A 50 -8.89 7.54 -1.14
N SER A 51 -7.57 7.44 -1.06
CA SER A 51 -6.73 7.28 -2.26
C SER A 51 -6.97 5.94 -2.98
N THR A 52 -7.15 4.87 -2.19
CA THR A 52 -7.49 3.54 -2.70
C THR A 52 -8.86 3.56 -3.37
N LEU A 53 -9.88 4.10 -2.69
CA LEU A 53 -11.25 4.16 -3.22
C LEU A 53 -11.34 4.98 -4.52
N ARG A 54 -10.72 6.18 -4.56
CA ARG A 54 -10.65 6.99 -5.78
C ARG A 54 -9.97 6.28 -6.93
N SER A 55 -8.94 5.49 -6.65
CA SER A 55 -8.26 4.73 -7.68
C SER A 55 -9.11 3.59 -8.23
N ILE A 56 -9.96 2.96 -7.40
CA ILE A 56 -10.91 1.94 -7.83
C ILE A 56 -12.04 2.57 -8.66
N GLU A 57 -12.48 3.78 -8.33
CA GLU A 57 -13.48 4.53 -9.09
C GLU A 57 -12.95 5.04 -10.45
N ASN A 58 -11.63 5.22 -10.59
CA ASN A 58 -11.03 5.66 -11.84
C ASN A 58 -11.08 4.57 -12.92
N LEU A 59 -12.02 4.70 -13.87
CA LEU A 59 -12.18 3.77 -14.98
C LEU A 59 -11.24 4.04 -16.18
N SER A 60 -10.67 5.25 -16.27
CA SER A 60 -9.87 5.66 -17.43
C SER A 60 -8.48 5.03 -17.41
N THR A 61 -7.77 5.17 -16.29
CA THR A 61 -6.36 4.77 -16.15
C THR A 61 -6.09 4.07 -14.82
N PRO A 62 -6.81 2.98 -14.50
CA PRO A 62 -6.54 2.23 -13.28
C PRO A 62 -5.17 1.56 -13.36
N ASN A 63 -4.47 1.54 -12.24
CA ASN A 63 -3.31 0.67 -12.09
C ASN A 63 -3.75 -0.81 -11.97
N GLU A 64 -2.77 -1.70 -11.93
CA GLU A 64 -3.01 -3.16 -11.95
C GLU A 64 -3.91 -3.65 -10.80
N ILE A 65 -3.67 -3.17 -9.58
CA ILE A 65 -4.46 -3.59 -8.40
C ILE A 65 -5.86 -3.00 -8.42
N ALA A 66 -6.03 -1.73 -8.80
CA ALA A 66 -7.35 -1.13 -8.97
C ALA A 66 -8.15 -1.83 -10.06
N ARG A 67 -7.51 -2.17 -11.19
CA ARG A 67 -8.13 -2.95 -12.28
C ARG A 67 -8.57 -4.33 -11.79
N LYS A 68 -7.75 -5.01 -10.99
CA LYS A 68 -8.11 -6.30 -10.37
C LYS A 68 -9.37 -6.16 -9.51
N ILE A 69 -9.44 -5.15 -8.65
CA ILE A 69 -10.59 -4.88 -7.78
C ILE A 69 -11.84 -4.57 -8.60
N GLN A 70 -11.73 -3.72 -9.63
CA GLN A 70 -12.84 -3.42 -10.55
C GLN A 70 -13.40 -4.70 -11.18
N ASN A 71 -12.54 -5.59 -11.68
CA ASN A 71 -12.97 -6.88 -12.24
C ASN A 71 -13.66 -7.76 -11.19
N GLN A 72 -13.12 -7.84 -9.96
CA GLN A 72 -13.77 -8.56 -8.86
C GLN A 72 -15.17 -7.98 -8.56
N LEU A 73 -15.33 -6.66 -8.55
CA LEU A 73 -16.63 -6.01 -8.34
C LEU A 73 -17.60 -6.30 -9.48
N ILE A 74 -17.15 -6.26 -10.73
CA ILE A 74 -17.96 -6.60 -11.91
C ILE A 74 -18.47 -8.05 -11.81
N ASP A 75 -17.62 -9.02 -11.43
CA ASP A 75 -18.04 -10.42 -11.21
C ASP A 75 -19.21 -10.53 -10.22
N PHE A 76 -19.21 -9.71 -9.16
CA PHE A 76 -20.29 -9.69 -8.19
C PHE A 76 -21.57 -9.06 -8.72
N THR A 77 -21.48 -8.02 -9.56
CA THR A 77 -22.66 -7.37 -10.16
C THR A 77 -23.43 -8.29 -11.10
N HIS A 78 -22.75 -9.22 -11.77
CA HIS A 78 -23.39 -10.23 -12.63
C HIS A 78 -23.96 -11.43 -11.84
N SER A 79 -23.88 -11.38 -10.51
CA SER A 79 -24.29 -12.46 -9.61
C SER A 79 -25.30 -11.94 -8.57
N SER A 80 -25.85 -12.81 -7.72
CA SER A 80 -26.79 -12.42 -6.65
C SER A 80 -26.15 -11.70 -5.45
N TYR A 81 -24.97 -11.08 -5.63
CA TYR A 81 -24.23 -10.42 -4.56
C TYR A 81 -24.56 -8.92 -4.50
N SER A 82 -24.58 -8.38 -3.29
CA SER A 82 -24.70 -6.96 -3.01
C SER A 82 -23.51 -6.56 -2.15
N ILE A 83 -22.52 -5.93 -2.79
CA ILE A 83 -21.29 -5.49 -2.15
C ILE A 83 -21.19 -3.98 -2.28
N THR A 84 -20.93 -3.31 -1.17
CA THR A 84 -20.76 -1.86 -1.13
C THR A 84 -19.42 -1.50 -0.50
N LEU A 85 -18.66 -0.63 -1.15
CA LEU A 85 -17.46 -0.02 -0.58
C LEU A 85 -17.86 1.36 -0.03
N ILE A 86 -17.51 1.64 1.22
CA ILE A 86 -17.82 2.92 1.87
C ILE A 86 -16.54 3.52 2.41
N TRP A 87 -16.32 4.79 2.06
CA TRP A 87 -15.27 5.57 2.69
C TRP A 87 -15.68 5.95 4.12
N ILE A 88 -14.77 5.75 5.06
CA ILE A 88 -14.91 6.25 6.42
C ILE A 88 -13.75 7.20 6.74
N PRO A 89 -13.95 8.25 7.54
CA PRO A 89 -12.85 9.11 7.94
C PRO A 89 -11.91 8.38 8.92
N SER A 90 -10.61 8.52 8.70
CA SER A 90 -9.61 8.04 9.64
C SER A 90 -9.66 8.86 10.94
N HIS A 91 -9.29 8.24 12.06
CA HIS A 91 -9.09 8.90 13.37
C HIS A 91 -10.33 9.53 14.05
N ILE A 92 -11.56 9.16 13.67
CA ILE A 92 -12.79 9.59 14.38
C ILE A 92 -13.29 8.53 15.39
N GLN A 93 -12.37 7.85 16.08
CA GLN A 93 -12.70 6.86 17.13
C GLN A 93 -13.74 5.81 16.72
N ILE A 94 -13.76 5.41 15.45
CA ILE A 94 -14.58 4.29 14.98
C ILE A 94 -13.87 3.02 15.44
N SER A 95 -14.40 2.39 16.48
CA SER A 95 -13.78 1.21 17.12
C SER A 95 -13.42 0.08 16.15
N GLY A 96 -14.22 -0.13 15.10
CA GLY A 96 -13.93 -1.07 14.03
C GLY A 96 -12.68 -0.71 13.22
N ASN A 97 -12.49 0.57 12.90
CA ASN A 97 -11.30 1.05 12.18
C ASN A 97 -10.07 0.98 13.06
N GLU A 98 -10.17 1.40 14.32
CA GLU A 98 -9.05 1.34 15.27
C GLU A 98 -8.55 -0.10 15.46
N ARG A 99 -9.49 -1.06 15.54
CA ARG A 99 -9.16 -2.49 15.58
C ARG A 99 -8.51 -2.97 14.28
N ALA A 100 -8.98 -2.52 13.12
CA ALA A 100 -8.35 -2.84 11.84
C ALA A 100 -6.90 -2.33 11.78
N ASP A 101 -6.67 -1.07 12.14
CA ASP A 101 -5.35 -0.45 12.19
C ASP A 101 -4.42 -1.17 13.17
N GLU A 102 -4.93 -1.56 14.34
CA GLU A 102 -4.16 -2.34 15.30
C GLU A 102 -3.72 -3.68 14.70
N LYS A 103 -4.62 -4.37 14.00
CA LYS A 103 -4.29 -5.62 13.32
C LYS A 103 -3.31 -5.43 12.17
N ALA A 104 -3.43 -4.35 11.39
CA ALA A 104 -2.44 -4.02 10.37
C ALA A 104 -1.04 -3.81 10.98
N ARG A 105 -0.93 -3.09 12.11
CA ARG A 105 0.35 -2.92 12.82
C ARG A 105 0.90 -4.24 13.36
N GLN A 106 0.04 -5.10 13.92
CA GLN A 106 0.44 -6.43 14.39
C GLN A 106 0.94 -7.32 13.23
N ALA A 107 0.35 -7.24 12.05
CA ALA A 107 0.73 -8.03 10.89
C ALA A 107 2.18 -7.78 10.43
N ILE A 108 2.74 -6.58 10.68
CA ILE A 108 4.12 -6.24 10.31
C ILE A 108 5.15 -7.13 11.02
N THR A 109 4.87 -7.55 12.25
CA THR A 109 5.82 -8.30 13.10
C THR A 109 5.38 -9.73 13.40
N SER A 110 4.11 -10.06 13.17
CA SER A 110 3.57 -11.38 13.43
C SER A 110 4.14 -12.45 12.51
N SER A 111 4.48 -13.62 13.07
CA SER A 111 4.83 -14.84 12.34
C SER A 111 3.63 -15.47 11.63
N ASP A 112 2.42 -15.19 12.13
CA ASP A 112 1.18 -15.78 11.64
C ASP A 112 0.56 -14.96 10.49
N ALA A 113 1.19 -13.83 10.13
CA ALA A 113 0.75 -13.00 9.03
C ALA A 113 0.96 -13.72 7.68
N ILE A 114 -0.06 -13.64 6.83
CA ILE A 114 0.03 -14.15 5.45
C ILE A 114 0.91 -13.18 4.66
N ILE A 115 2.07 -13.66 4.24
CA ILE A 115 3.00 -12.87 3.44
C ILE A 115 2.53 -12.88 1.98
N LEU A 116 2.20 -11.71 1.45
CA LEU A 116 1.82 -11.52 0.06
C LEU A 116 2.95 -10.87 -0.71
N ASN A 117 3.41 -11.53 -1.78
CA ASN A 117 4.40 -10.98 -2.69
C ASN A 117 3.73 -10.25 -3.85
N CYS A 118 2.91 -9.25 -3.52
CA CYS A 118 2.26 -8.37 -4.49
C CYS A 118 2.82 -6.96 -4.34
N PHE A 119 3.09 -6.32 -5.47
CA PHE A 119 3.53 -4.94 -5.56
C PHE A 119 3.09 -4.38 -6.91
N THR A 120 2.90 -3.07 -6.99
CA THR A 120 2.56 -2.40 -8.26
C THR A 120 3.81 -2.03 -9.03
N LEU A 121 3.67 -1.76 -10.33
CA LEU A 121 4.73 -1.14 -11.13
C LEU A 121 5.26 0.17 -10.52
N HIS A 122 4.41 0.93 -9.81
CA HIS A 122 4.83 2.15 -9.12
C HIS A 122 5.78 1.81 -7.96
N ASP A 123 5.46 0.79 -7.16
CA ASP A 123 6.32 0.33 -6.07
C ASP A 123 7.67 -0.17 -6.62
N ALA A 124 7.63 -0.96 -7.71
CA ALA A 124 8.84 -1.47 -8.37
C ALA A 124 9.75 -0.35 -8.91
N LYS A 125 9.16 0.67 -9.55
CA LYS A 125 9.89 1.87 -10.00
C LYS A 125 10.47 2.64 -8.81
N SER A 126 9.70 2.78 -7.74
CA SER A 126 10.11 3.49 -6.53
C SER A 126 11.33 2.81 -5.88
N ILE A 127 11.30 1.49 -5.71
CA ILE A 127 12.42 0.76 -5.11
C ILE A 127 13.65 0.77 -6.01
N SER A 128 13.47 0.62 -7.33
CA SER A 128 14.59 0.68 -8.28
C SER A 128 15.32 2.02 -8.21
N LYS A 129 14.57 3.13 -8.10
CA LYS A 129 15.14 4.47 -7.92
C LYS A 129 15.90 4.59 -6.60
N ILE A 130 15.34 4.07 -5.50
CA ILE A 130 16.00 4.07 -4.19
C ILE A 130 17.32 3.30 -4.24
N ILE A 131 17.33 2.11 -4.86
CA ILE A 131 18.53 1.29 -5.02
C ILE A 131 19.60 2.05 -5.81
N SER A 132 19.24 2.63 -6.96
CA SER A 132 20.18 3.41 -7.77
C SER A 132 20.77 4.61 -7.03
N ILE A 133 19.95 5.33 -6.26
CA ILE A 133 20.41 6.45 -5.43
C ILE A 133 21.37 5.96 -4.34
N ASN A 134 21.03 4.88 -3.65
CA ASN A 134 21.86 4.33 -2.59
C ASN A 134 23.21 3.81 -3.14
N PHE A 135 23.19 3.17 -4.30
CA PHE A 135 24.41 2.75 -4.99
C PHE A 135 25.28 3.97 -5.33
N TRP A 136 24.71 4.99 -5.97
CA TRP A 136 25.43 6.23 -6.28
C TRP A 136 25.99 6.90 -5.03
N LEU A 137 25.20 7.03 -3.96
CA LEU A 137 25.64 7.61 -2.69
C LEU A 137 26.79 6.83 -2.06
N ARG A 138 26.75 5.49 -2.15
CA ARG A 138 27.81 4.62 -1.65
C ARG A 138 29.11 4.83 -2.42
N GLU A 139 29.05 4.91 -3.75
CA GLU A 139 30.20 5.19 -4.59
C GLU A 139 30.74 6.60 -4.37
N TRP A 140 29.86 7.60 -4.25
CA TRP A 140 30.24 8.98 -3.93
C TRP A 140 30.98 9.07 -2.59
N LYS A 141 30.49 8.39 -1.54
CA LYS A 141 31.14 8.38 -0.22
C LYS A 141 32.51 7.68 -0.25
N GLN A 142 32.64 6.58 -0.99
CA GLN A 142 33.91 5.87 -1.16
C GLN A 142 34.92 6.67 -2.01
N GLY A 143 34.45 7.37 -3.04
CA GLY A 143 35.28 8.29 -3.83
C GLY A 143 35.69 9.51 -3.01
N SER A 144 34.78 10.03 -2.18
CA SER A 144 35.04 11.19 -1.31
C SER A 144 36.04 10.86 -0.21
N SER A 145 36.04 9.67 0.38
CA SER A 145 37.03 9.27 1.39
C SER A 145 38.44 9.08 0.82
N LYS A 146 38.55 8.68 -0.46
CA LYS A 146 39.82 8.69 -1.21
C LYS A 146 40.26 10.12 -1.55
N LEU A 147 39.33 11.03 -1.80
CA LEU A 147 39.59 12.43 -2.10
C LEU A 147 39.84 13.30 -0.85
N THR A 148 39.44 12.90 0.37
CA THR A 148 39.81 13.65 1.59
C THR A 148 41.31 13.57 1.89
N LYS A 149 42.00 12.50 1.43
CA LYS A 149 43.47 12.42 1.49
C LYS A 149 44.17 13.28 0.42
N SER A 150 43.45 13.76 -0.60
CA SER A 150 44.04 14.55 -1.70
C SER A 150 43.40 15.94 -1.91
N LYS A 151 42.39 16.32 -1.12
CA LYS A 151 41.73 17.64 -1.15
C LYS A 151 42.09 18.50 0.07
N ILE A 152 43.39 18.61 0.36
CA ILE A 152 43.96 19.91 0.78
C ILE A 152 44.51 20.59 -0.49
N LEU A 153 43.70 20.70 -1.55
CA LEU A 153 43.86 21.69 -2.62
C LEU A 153 42.65 21.63 -3.56
N SER A 154 42.09 22.79 -3.88
CA SER A 154 41.02 23.07 -4.87
C SER A 154 39.57 22.72 -4.48
N SER A 155 38.90 23.78 -4.05
CA SER A 155 37.48 23.92 -3.71
C SER A 155 36.59 24.04 -4.96
N HIS A 156 35.69 23.09 -5.18
CA HIS A 156 34.42 23.33 -5.89
C HIS A 156 33.35 22.41 -5.27
N GLY A 157 32.39 23.02 -4.58
CA GLY A 157 31.26 22.36 -3.92
C GLY A 157 30.12 22.00 -4.89
N PRO A 158 29.05 21.34 -4.40
CA PRO A 158 27.97 20.83 -5.23
C PRO A 158 27.10 21.94 -5.84
N PRO A 159 26.40 21.70 -6.96
CA PRO A 159 25.58 22.70 -7.61
C PRO A 159 24.37 23.07 -6.76
N HIS A 160 24.21 24.36 -6.49
CA HIS A 160 23.03 24.94 -5.86
C HIS A 160 21.82 24.80 -6.78
N ARG A 161 20.70 24.33 -6.21
CA ARG A 161 19.38 24.38 -6.84
C ARG A 161 18.88 25.83 -6.77
N THR A 162 18.85 26.55 -7.89
CA THR A 162 18.17 27.83 -7.96
C THR A 162 16.67 27.61 -8.07
N SER A 163 15.95 28.00 -7.02
CA SER A 163 14.53 28.33 -7.09
C SER A 163 14.38 29.75 -7.62
N GLN A 164 13.72 29.93 -8.75
CA GLN A 164 12.97 31.16 -9.09
C GLN A 164 11.59 30.67 -9.58
N GLY A 165 10.44 31.13 -9.11
CA GLY A 165 10.16 32.38 -8.41
C GLY A 165 9.81 33.50 -9.39
N LYS A 166 8.74 33.31 -10.17
CA LYS A 166 7.75 34.32 -10.57
C LYS A 166 6.57 33.65 -11.28
#